data_AF-A0A182SMV6-F1
#
_entry.id   AF-A0A182SMV6-F1
#
_cell.length_a   1.000
_cell.length_b   1.000
_cell.length_c   1.000
_cell.angle_alpha   90.00
_cell.angle_beta   90.00
_cell.angle_gamma   90.00
#
_symmetry.space_group_name_H-M   'P 1'
#
loop_
_entity.id
_entity.type
_entity.pdbx_description
1 polymer ?
#
loop_
_entity_poly.entity_id
_entity_poly.type
_entity_poly.pdbx_seq_one_letter_code
_entity_poly.pdbx_strand_id
1 'polypeptide(L)'
;MHSEPEVDTQSWSRDERTPLRTRRNDPNRGVFVSQNSSVTEAPSDEVEPEPEPDDEPEPARVTQLTEAHRNAIRAIRKIKYFVARRKFQQARKPYDVRDVIEQYSQGHLNMMVRIKELQRRLDQTLGKPGSYLAGIDRVGNIKPMTVGARLYRVEQQLSLALARCLTHARRGKDEWRA
;
A
#
# COMPACT_ATOMS: atom_id res chain seq x y z
N MET A 1 41.40 45.55 9.56
CA MET A 1 42.14 44.56 10.37
C MET A 1 41.30 44.21 11.58
N HIS A 2 40.39 43.24 11.45
CA HIS A 2 39.68 42.57 12.55
C HIS A 2 39.44 41.15 12.02
N SER A 3 40.41 40.26 12.20
CA SER A 3 40.46 39.23 13.26
C SER A 3 39.40 38.15 13.02
N GLU A 4 39.82 37.09 12.32
CA GLU A 4 39.12 35.80 12.24
C GLU A 4 39.13 35.12 13.63
N PRO A 5 38.06 34.42 14.04
CA PRO A 5 38.15 33.44 15.10
C PRO A 5 38.34 32.03 14.54
N GLU A 6 39.27 31.34 15.18
CA GLU A 6 39.80 30.02 14.90
C GLU A 6 38.81 28.88 15.21
N VAL A 7 39.02 27.81 14.43
CA VAL A 7 38.40 26.48 14.34
C VAL A 7 38.00 25.81 15.66
N ASP A 8 36.81 25.22 15.70
CA ASP A 8 36.46 24.15 16.65
C ASP A 8 36.19 22.84 15.89
N THR A 9 37.23 22.04 15.72
CA THR A 9 37.21 20.69 15.12
C THR A 9 36.80 19.69 16.19
N GLN A 10 35.50 19.62 16.50
CA GLN A 10 34.97 18.53 17.32
C GLN A 10 34.63 17.30 16.48
N SER A 11 35.54 16.35 16.62
CA SER A 11 35.42 14.91 16.40
C SER A 11 34.01 14.35 16.59
N TRP A 12 33.37 13.94 15.49
CA TRP A 12 32.30 12.95 15.56
C TRP A 12 32.92 11.57 15.49
N SER A 13 33.14 11.02 16.68
CA SER A 13 33.59 9.65 16.89
C SER A 13 32.66 8.64 16.20
N ARG A 14 33.33 7.75 15.47
CA ARG A 14 32.94 6.39 15.07
C ARG A 14 31.84 5.79 15.96
N ASP A 15 30.65 5.60 15.37
CA ASP A 15 29.67 4.64 15.84
C ASP A 15 29.28 3.74 14.66
N GLU A 16 29.84 2.52 14.65
CA GLU A 16 29.38 1.46 13.76
C GLU A 16 28.02 0.95 14.25
N ARG A 17 26.94 1.44 13.63
CA ARG A 17 25.64 0.77 13.71
C ARG A 17 25.02 0.64 12.33
N THR A 18 25.17 -0.58 11.79
CA THR A 18 24.25 -1.29 10.87
C THR A 18 23.64 -0.48 9.72
N PRO A 19 24.02 -0.75 8.44
CA PRO A 19 23.28 -0.19 7.32
C PRO A 19 21.88 -0.80 7.28
N LEU A 20 20.89 0.06 7.51
CA LEU A 20 19.48 -0.21 7.31
C LEU A 20 19.26 -0.71 5.88
N ARG A 21 19.10 -2.02 5.73
CA ARG A 21 18.90 -2.71 4.46
C ARG A 21 17.55 -2.28 3.87
N THR A 22 17.56 -1.34 2.94
CA THR A 22 16.38 -0.96 2.16
C THR A 22 15.89 -2.21 1.42
N ARG A 23 14.78 -2.77 1.90
CA ARG A 23 14.10 -3.93 1.33
C ARG A 23 13.55 -3.54 -0.04
N ARG A 24 14.34 -3.77 -1.10
CA ARG A 24 13.88 -3.64 -2.48
C ARG A 24 12.71 -4.59 -2.72
N ASN A 25 11.59 -4.05 -3.16
CA ASN A 25 10.45 -4.79 -3.67
C ASN A 25 10.89 -5.55 -4.93
N ASP A 26 11.14 -6.85 -4.80
CA ASP A 26 11.22 -7.78 -5.93
C ASP A 26 9.78 -8.22 -6.28
N PRO A 27 9.24 -7.88 -7.47
CA PRO A 27 7.88 -8.26 -7.89
C PRO A 27 7.74 -9.76 -8.23
N ASN A 28 8.79 -10.57 -8.04
CA ASN A 28 8.83 -11.98 -8.42
C ASN A 28 9.08 -12.93 -7.24
N ARG A 29 8.86 -12.48 -5.99
CA ARG A 29 8.91 -13.37 -4.82
C ARG A 29 7.56 -14.05 -4.66
N GLY A 30 7.40 -15.15 -5.40
CA GLY A 30 6.27 -16.07 -5.29
C GLY A 30 5.96 -16.39 -3.82
N VAL A 31 4.68 -16.26 -3.51
CA VAL A 31 4.03 -16.62 -2.26
C VAL A 31 4.24 -18.11 -2.05
N PHE A 32 5.16 -18.49 -1.16
CA PHE A 32 5.20 -19.85 -0.61
C PHE A 32 4.42 -19.81 0.71
N VAL A 33 3.12 -20.07 0.61
CA VAL A 33 2.28 -20.36 1.77
C VAL A 33 2.65 -21.77 2.22
N SER A 34 3.47 -21.86 3.26
CA SER A 34 3.67 -23.11 3.98
C SER A 34 2.42 -23.33 4.83
N GLN A 35 1.48 -24.15 4.37
CA GLN A 35 0.44 -24.69 5.23
C GLN A 35 1.09 -25.76 6.11
N ASN A 36 1.25 -25.49 7.40
CA ASN A 36 1.43 -26.52 8.41
C ASN A 36 0.06 -26.92 8.95
N SER A 37 -0.14 -28.23 9.00
CA SER A 37 -1.36 -28.97 9.26
C SER A 37 -1.96 -28.72 10.64
N SER A 38 -3.29 -28.64 10.71
CA SER A 38 -4.04 -28.88 11.94
C SER A 38 -4.20 -30.40 12.14
N VAL A 39 -3.93 -30.87 13.35
CA VAL A 39 -4.13 -32.26 13.78
C VAL A 39 -5.28 -32.24 14.79
N THR A 40 -6.35 -32.96 14.48
CA THR A 40 -7.29 -33.49 15.48
C THR A 40 -7.82 -34.82 14.95
N GLU A 41 -7.41 -35.91 15.59
CA GLU A 41 -7.98 -37.26 15.47
C GLU A 41 -9.44 -37.30 15.92
N ALA A 42 -10.26 -38.09 15.23
CA ALA A 42 -11.39 -38.86 15.77
C ALA A 42 -11.88 -39.87 14.70
N PRO A 43 -12.55 -40.98 15.07
CA PRO A 43 -12.28 -42.31 14.53
C PRO A 43 -13.30 -42.86 13.52
N SER A 44 -12.90 -44.00 12.94
CA SER A 44 -13.59 -44.94 12.05
C SER A 44 -15.12 -44.98 12.05
N ASP A 45 -15.67 -45.11 10.84
CA ASP A 45 -16.83 -45.98 10.58
C ASP A 45 -16.70 -46.60 9.18
N GLU A 46 -16.96 -47.89 9.07
CA GLU A 46 -16.88 -48.71 7.85
C GLU A 46 -18.08 -48.44 6.93
N VAL A 47 -17.91 -48.55 5.59
CA VAL A 47 -18.91 -49.08 4.62
C VAL A 47 -18.34 -49.01 3.18
N GLU A 48 -18.14 -50.22 2.62
CA GLU A 48 -18.40 -50.69 1.24
C GLU A 48 -17.66 -50.10 0.01
N PRO A 49 -17.07 -50.94 -0.87
CA PRO A 49 -16.34 -50.50 -2.07
C PRO A 49 -17.28 -50.32 -3.27
N GLU A 50 -17.57 -49.07 -3.62
CA GLU A 50 -18.23 -48.71 -4.89
C GLU A 50 -17.18 -48.65 -6.03
N PRO A 51 -17.53 -49.11 -7.26
CA PRO A 51 -16.58 -49.33 -8.34
C PRO A 51 -16.03 -48.02 -8.94
N GLU A 52 -14.73 -48.06 -9.22
CA GLU A 52 -13.91 -46.99 -9.81
C GLU A 52 -14.50 -46.40 -11.09
N PRO A 53 -14.61 -45.06 -11.22
CA PRO A 53 -14.46 -44.39 -12.49
C PRO A 53 -12.97 -44.08 -12.69
N ASP A 54 -12.28 -45.00 -13.35
CA ASP A 54 -11.03 -44.74 -14.06
C ASP A 54 -11.23 -43.52 -14.98
N ASP A 55 -10.61 -42.38 -14.64
CA ASP A 55 -10.17 -41.28 -15.52
C ASP A 55 -10.14 -39.92 -14.78
N GLU A 56 -9.32 -39.79 -13.73
CA GLU A 56 -8.69 -38.50 -13.45
C GLU A 56 -7.17 -38.67 -13.46
N PRO A 57 -6.44 -38.05 -14.42
CA PRO A 57 -4.99 -38.04 -14.35
C PRO A 57 -4.59 -37.20 -13.14
N GLU A 58 -4.18 -37.86 -12.05
CA GLU A 58 -3.42 -37.21 -10.97
C GLU A 58 -2.38 -36.29 -11.63
N PRO A 59 -2.23 -35.02 -11.18
CA PRO A 59 -1.23 -34.13 -11.75
C PRO A 59 0.13 -34.79 -11.55
N ALA A 60 0.68 -35.34 -12.64
CA ALA A 60 1.90 -36.12 -12.62
C ALA A 60 2.94 -35.38 -11.79
N ARG A 61 3.16 -35.87 -10.56
CA ARG A 61 4.21 -35.34 -9.70
C ARG A 61 5.46 -35.45 -10.54
N VAL A 62 6.11 -34.31 -10.82
CA VAL A 62 7.35 -34.27 -11.62
C VAL A 62 8.47 -34.89 -10.77
N THR A 63 8.39 -36.20 -10.55
CA THR A 63 9.33 -37.00 -9.75
C THR A 63 10.62 -37.23 -10.54
N GLN A 64 10.58 -37.04 -11.87
CA GLN A 64 11.74 -37.22 -12.73
C GLN A 64 11.91 -36.04 -13.68
N LEU A 65 12.98 -35.26 -13.47
CA LEU A 65 13.41 -34.27 -14.44
C LEU A 65 14.15 -34.96 -15.59
N THR A 66 13.60 -34.81 -16.80
CA THR A 66 14.28 -35.16 -18.07
C THR A 66 15.60 -34.41 -18.20
N GLU A 67 16.51 -34.92 -19.03
CA GLU A 67 17.81 -34.28 -19.26
C GLU A 67 17.68 -32.85 -19.78
N ALA A 68 16.69 -32.59 -20.64
CA ALA A 68 16.34 -31.26 -21.12
C ALA A 68 16.00 -30.30 -19.96
N HIS A 69 15.18 -30.74 -18.98
CA HIS A 69 14.86 -29.93 -17.80
C HIS A 69 16.10 -29.62 -16.95
N ARG A 70 16.99 -30.61 -16.76
CA ARG A 70 18.25 -30.41 -16.02
C ARG A 70 19.17 -29.42 -16.72
N ASN A 71 19.22 -29.45 -18.05
CA ASN A 71 20.00 -28.53 -18.87
C ASN A 71 19.39 -27.12 -18.86
N ALA A 72 18.07 -27.00 -18.97
CA ALA A 72 17.36 -25.73 -18.85
C ALA A 72 17.60 -25.08 -17.48
N ILE A 73 17.52 -25.85 -16.39
CA ILE A 73 17.82 -25.36 -15.05
C ILE A 73 19.27 -24.89 -14.93
N ARG A 74 20.24 -25.63 -15.48
CA ARG A 74 21.65 -25.21 -15.51
C ARG A 74 21.82 -23.91 -16.29
N ALA A 75 21.15 -23.74 -17.43
CA ALA A 75 21.18 -22.51 -18.22
C ALA A 75 20.59 -21.32 -17.44
N ILE A 76 19.42 -21.49 -16.82
CA ILE A 76 18.78 -20.45 -16.00
C ILE A 76 19.68 -20.06 -14.82
N ARG A 77 20.30 -21.03 -14.15
CA ARG A 77 21.25 -20.77 -13.05
C ARG A 77 22.47 -20.00 -13.54
N LYS A 78 23.06 -20.35 -14.69
CA LYS A 78 24.17 -19.60 -15.31
C LYS A 78 23.76 -18.16 -15.63
N ILE A 79 22.58 -17.96 -16.21
CA ILE A 79 22.04 -16.61 -16.51
C ILE A 79 21.87 -15.80 -15.21
N LYS A 80 21.20 -16.37 -14.20
CA LYS A 80 21.03 -15.73 -12.88
C LYS A 80 22.38 -15.40 -12.24
N TYR A 81 23.35 -16.30 -12.33
CA TYR A 81 24.71 -16.08 -11.85
C TYR A 81 25.39 -14.91 -12.57
N PHE A 82 25.30 -14.82 -13.90
CA PHE A 82 25.89 -13.70 -14.64
C PHE A 82 25.22 -12.37 -14.31
N VAL A 83 23.90 -12.34 -14.13
CA VAL A 83 23.19 -11.14 -13.66
C VAL A 83 23.66 -10.75 -12.26
N ALA A 84 23.75 -11.71 -11.34
CA ALA A 84 24.25 -11.47 -9.98
C ALA A 84 25.71 -10.98 -10.00
N ARG A 85 26.57 -11.59 -10.82
CA ARG A 85 27.98 -11.20 -10.99
C ARG A 85 28.11 -9.76 -11.49
N ARG A 86 27.32 -9.36 -12.50
CA ARG A 86 27.28 -7.98 -13.00
C ARG A 86 26.78 -7.01 -11.94
N LYS A 87 25.69 -7.33 -11.24
CA LYS A 87 25.16 -6.51 -10.14
C LYS A 87 26.16 -6.35 -8.99
N PHE A 88 26.88 -7.41 -8.65
CA PHE A 88 27.91 -7.38 -7.61
C PHE A 88 29.11 -6.52 -8.03
N GLN A 89 29.56 -6.66 -9.28
CA GLN A 89 30.62 -5.81 -9.84
C GLN A 89 30.21 -4.33 -9.88
N GLN A 90 28.96 -4.03 -10.23
CA GLN A 90 28.44 -2.65 -10.18
C GLN A 90 28.38 -2.12 -8.75
N ALA A 91 27.89 -2.91 -7.80
CA ALA A 91 27.79 -2.52 -6.40
C ALA A 91 29.15 -2.31 -5.71
N ARG A 92 30.23 -2.89 -6.24
CA ARG A 92 31.60 -2.67 -5.76
C ARG A 92 32.22 -1.36 -6.24
N LYS A 93 31.68 -0.75 -7.30
CA LYS A 93 32.16 0.55 -7.77
C LYS A 93 31.68 1.63 -6.79
N PRO A 94 32.50 2.63 -6.46
CA PRO A 94 32.01 3.80 -5.71
C PRO A 94 30.86 4.45 -6.49
N TYR A 95 29.87 4.98 -5.76
CA TYR A 95 28.72 5.64 -6.36
C TYR A 95 29.15 6.83 -7.22
N ASP A 96 28.65 6.91 -8.45
CA ASP A 96 28.80 8.11 -9.29
C ASP A 96 27.85 9.19 -8.74
N VAL A 97 28.26 10.47 -8.79
CA VAL A 97 27.37 11.60 -8.48
C VAL A 97 26.09 11.52 -9.34
N ARG A 98 26.19 10.97 -10.56
CA ARG A 98 25.05 10.67 -11.41
C ARG A 98 24.06 9.70 -10.76
N ASP A 99 24.53 8.64 -10.12
CA ASP A 99 23.67 7.65 -9.46
C ASP A 99 22.90 8.27 -8.29
N VAL A 100 23.55 9.18 -7.56
CA VAL A 100 22.95 9.90 -6.43
C VAL A 100 21.84 10.84 -6.93
N ILE A 101 22.11 11.60 -7.98
CA ILE A 101 21.13 12.51 -8.58
C ILE A 101 19.96 11.72 -9.18
N GLU A 102 20.24 10.62 -9.86
CA GLU A 102 19.20 9.78 -10.48
C GLU A 102 18.32 9.12 -9.42
N GLN A 103 18.90 8.57 -8.35
CA GLN A 103 18.15 8.01 -7.23
C GLN A 103 17.25 9.06 -6.56
N TYR A 104 17.79 10.26 -6.31
CA TYR A 104 17.02 11.34 -5.70
C TYR A 104 15.86 11.78 -6.60
N SER A 105 16.10 11.97 -7.90
CA SER A 105 15.07 12.39 -8.86
C SER A 105 13.95 11.37 -9.01
N GLN A 106 14.28 10.07 -9.07
CA GLN A 106 13.30 8.98 -9.09
C GLN A 106 12.51 8.90 -7.77
N GLY A 107 13.21 9.02 -6.63
CA GLY A 107 12.58 9.01 -5.31
C GLY A 107 11.60 10.16 -5.13
N HIS A 108 12.00 11.37 -5.52
CA HIS A 108 11.16 12.56 -5.48
C HIS A 108 9.91 12.41 -6.35
N LEU A 109 10.07 11.91 -7.59
CA LEU A 109 8.94 11.67 -8.49
C LEU A 109 7.97 10.62 -7.91
N ASN A 110 8.49 9.52 -7.37
CA ASN A 110 7.68 8.47 -6.74
C ASN A 110 6.88 9.02 -5.54
N MET A 111 7.52 9.83 -4.69
CA MET A 111 6.83 10.49 -3.58
C MET A 111 5.73 11.43 -4.08
N MET A 112 6.01 12.25 -5.10
CA MET A 112 5.03 13.16 -5.67
C MET A 112 3.81 12.42 -6.25
N VAL A 113 4.01 11.32 -6.97
CA VAL A 113 2.91 10.50 -7.52
C VAL A 113 2.06 9.91 -6.39
N ARG A 114 2.67 9.41 -5.33
CA ARG A 114 1.95 8.88 -4.16
C ARG A 114 1.14 9.98 -3.46
N ILE A 115 1.70 11.17 -3.29
CA ILE A 115 0.99 12.32 -2.72
C ILE A 115 -0.22 12.69 -3.58
N LYS A 116 -0.06 12.77 -4.91
CA LYS A 116 -1.15 13.09 -5.83
C LYS A 116 -2.26 12.03 -5.81
N GLU A 117 -1.92 10.75 -5.73
CA GLU A 117 -2.92 9.69 -5.64
C GLU A 117 -3.69 9.75 -4.30
N LEU A 118 -3.00 10.03 -3.18
CA LEU A 118 -3.66 10.24 -1.90
C LEU A 118 -4.59 11.46 -1.93
N GLN A 119 -4.13 12.58 -2.49
CA GLN A 119 -4.95 13.78 -2.69
C GLN A 119 -6.18 13.47 -3.55
N ARG A 120 -6.02 12.73 -4.66
CA ARG A 120 -7.12 12.32 -5.54
C ARG A 120 -8.17 11.47 -4.80
N ARG A 121 -7.73 10.49 -4.00
CA ARG A 121 -8.63 9.66 -3.19
C ARG A 121 -9.36 10.46 -2.14
N LEU A 122 -8.64 11.35 -1.44
CA LEU A 122 -9.22 12.23 -0.43
C LEU A 122 -10.26 13.17 -1.04
N ASP A 123 -9.94 13.80 -2.18
CA ASP A 123 -10.85 14.66 -2.92
C ASP A 123 -12.11 13.91 -3.37
N GLN A 124 -11.99 12.63 -3.74
CA GLN A 124 -13.11 11.79 -4.13
C GLN A 124 -13.99 11.39 -2.93
N THR A 125 -13.39 11.04 -1.79
CA THR A 125 -14.12 10.55 -0.61
C THR A 125 -14.71 11.67 0.25
N LEU A 126 -13.90 12.67 0.58
CA LEU A 126 -14.33 13.80 1.41
C LEU A 126 -15.07 14.84 0.58
N GLY A 127 -14.64 15.06 -0.67
CA GLY A 127 -15.14 16.14 -1.51
C GLY A 127 -14.45 17.47 -1.18
N LYS A 128 -14.29 18.32 -2.20
CA LYS A 128 -13.70 19.65 -2.04
C LYS A 128 -14.65 20.59 -1.28
N PRO A 129 -14.14 21.45 -0.37
CA PRO A 129 -14.95 22.49 0.25
C PRO A 129 -15.53 23.38 -0.85
N GLY A 130 -16.87 23.43 -0.94
CA GLY A 130 -17.62 24.08 -2.02
C GLY A 130 -18.30 23.12 -3.00
N SER A 131 -17.85 21.87 -3.13
CA SER A 131 -18.57 20.85 -3.91
C SER A 131 -19.69 20.15 -3.11
N TYR A 132 -19.83 20.46 -1.82
CA TYR A 132 -20.85 19.87 -0.93
C TYR A 132 -22.29 20.25 -1.28
N LEU A 133 -22.46 21.37 -1.96
CA LEU A 133 -23.77 21.92 -2.33
C LEU A 133 -24.27 21.38 -3.69
N ALA A 134 -23.37 20.98 -4.58
CA ALA A 134 -23.69 20.63 -5.95
C ALA A 134 -23.69 19.11 -6.16
N GLY A 135 -24.87 18.53 -6.37
CA GLY A 135 -25.05 17.11 -6.72
C GLY A 135 -24.82 16.80 -8.20
N ILE A 136 -24.60 17.82 -9.03
CA ILE A 136 -24.41 17.70 -10.48
C ILE A 136 -23.12 18.44 -10.84
N ASP A 137 -22.26 17.81 -11.65
CA ASP A 137 -21.08 18.47 -12.22
C ASP A 137 -21.44 19.41 -13.38
N ARG A 138 -20.46 20.19 -13.88
CA ARG A 138 -20.69 21.09 -15.02
C ARG A 138 -21.02 20.33 -16.33
N VAL A 139 -20.92 19.00 -16.31
CA VAL A 139 -21.07 18.08 -17.45
C VAL A 139 -22.40 17.30 -17.35
N GLY A 140 -23.21 17.56 -16.32
CA GLY A 140 -24.52 16.91 -16.12
C GLY A 140 -24.47 15.54 -15.42
N ASN A 141 -23.30 15.06 -14.99
CA ASN A 141 -23.19 13.82 -14.24
C ASN A 141 -23.56 14.03 -12.77
N ILE A 142 -24.34 13.09 -12.23
CA ILE A 142 -24.67 13.03 -10.80
C ILE A 142 -23.39 12.72 -10.04
N LYS A 143 -22.90 13.69 -9.27
CA LYS A 143 -21.72 13.48 -8.43
C LYS A 143 -22.07 12.50 -7.32
N PRO A 144 -21.26 11.46 -7.08
CA PRO A 144 -21.45 10.61 -5.91
C PRO A 144 -21.39 11.48 -4.65
N MET A 145 -22.37 11.31 -3.77
CA MET A 145 -22.53 12.16 -2.59
C MET A 145 -21.39 11.89 -1.60
N THR A 146 -20.40 12.79 -1.55
CA THR A 146 -19.20 12.64 -0.72
C THR A 146 -19.53 12.68 0.77
N VAL A 147 -18.63 12.15 1.61
CA VAL A 147 -18.80 12.16 3.07
C VAL A 147 -18.95 13.59 3.59
N GLY A 148 -18.16 14.54 3.07
CA GLY A 148 -18.27 15.96 3.43
C GLY A 148 -19.61 16.58 3.04
N ALA A 149 -20.17 16.21 1.87
CA ALA A 149 -21.49 16.70 1.44
C ALA A 149 -22.61 16.20 2.37
N ARG A 150 -22.52 14.94 2.80
CA ARG A 150 -23.48 14.34 3.74
C ARG A 150 -23.41 15.01 5.11
N LEU A 151 -22.20 15.17 5.66
CA LEU A 151 -21.99 15.80 6.95
C LEU A 151 -22.51 17.24 6.94
N TYR A 152 -22.18 18.01 5.90
CA TYR A 152 -22.66 19.38 5.74
C TYR A 152 -24.20 19.47 5.75
N ARG A 153 -24.89 18.56 5.06
CA ARG A 153 -26.36 18.51 5.08
C ARG A 153 -26.92 18.21 6.48
N VAL A 154 -26.29 17.29 7.22
CA VAL A 154 -26.70 16.95 8.58
C VAL A 154 -26.51 18.15 9.51
N GLU A 155 -25.37 18.84 9.44
CA GLU A 155 -25.12 20.07 10.23
C GLU A 155 -26.16 21.16 9.97
N GLN A 156 -26.56 21.35 8.70
CA GLN A 156 -27.59 22.32 8.34
C GLN A 156 -28.98 21.91 8.86
N GLN A 157 -29.34 20.64 8.78
CA GLN A 157 -30.61 20.14 9.32
C GLN A 157 -30.67 20.30 10.85
N LEU A 158 -29.58 19.97 11.56
CA LEU A 158 -29.47 20.16 13.01
C LEU A 158 -29.59 21.63 13.39
N SER A 159 -28.88 22.51 12.69
CA SER A 159 -28.94 23.96 12.95
C SER A 159 -30.36 24.51 12.80
N LEU A 160 -31.08 24.10 11.74
CA LEU A 160 -32.48 24.48 11.54
C LEU A 160 -33.43 23.88 12.57
N ALA A 161 -33.23 22.62 12.97
CA ALA A 161 -34.03 21.97 14.00
C ALA A 161 -33.87 22.68 15.36
N LEU A 162 -32.63 23.02 15.74
CA LEU A 162 -32.34 23.78 16.95
C LEU A 162 -32.99 25.17 16.91
N ALA A 163 -32.89 25.88 15.78
CA ALA A 163 -33.55 27.18 15.62
C ALA A 163 -35.09 27.07 15.76
N ARG A 164 -35.71 26.03 15.19
CA ARG A 164 -37.15 25.76 15.36
C ARG A 164 -37.51 25.46 16.82
N CYS A 165 -36.74 24.63 17.51
CA CYS A 165 -36.97 24.35 18.93
C CYS A 165 -36.84 25.60 19.80
N LEU A 166 -35.83 26.43 19.56
CA LEU A 166 -35.62 27.68 20.29
C LEU A 166 -36.74 28.69 20.06
N THR A 167 -37.20 28.84 18.82
CA THR A 167 -38.33 29.73 18.50
C THR A 167 -39.65 29.21 19.06
N HIS A 168 -39.83 27.90 19.14
CA HIS A 168 -40.99 27.29 19.81
C HIS A 168 -40.93 27.47 21.33
N ALA A 169 -39.77 27.25 21.95
CA ALA A 169 -39.56 27.47 23.38
C ALA A 169 -39.72 28.93 23.80
N ARG A 170 -39.38 29.90 22.93
CA ARG A 170 -39.67 31.32 23.16
C ARG A 170 -41.17 31.60 23.13
N ARG A 171 -41.88 31.14 22.08
CA ARG A 171 -43.34 31.30 21.99
C ARG A 171 -44.08 30.71 23.19
N GLY A 172 -43.70 29.51 23.63
CA GLY A 172 -44.28 28.90 24.83
C GLY A 172 -43.95 29.63 26.13
N LYS A 173 -42.91 30.47 26.18
CA LYS A 173 -42.58 31.28 27.37
C LYS A 173 -43.34 32.61 27.40
N ASP A 174 -43.73 33.10 26.22
CA ASP A 174 -44.53 34.31 26.07
C ASP A 174 -46.01 34.03 26.37
N GLU A 175 -46.49 32.81 26.11
CA GLU A 175 -47.87 32.36 26.37
C GLU A 175 -48.20 32.21 27.86
N TRP A 176 -47.23 31.88 28.72
CA TRP A 176 -47.41 31.77 30.18
C TRP A 176 -47.08 33.06 30.95
N ARG A 177 -46.72 34.13 30.25
CA ARG A 177 -46.38 35.45 30.83
C ARG A 177 -47.47 36.50 30.58
N ALA A 178 -48.63 36.09 30.04
CA ALA A 178 -49.87 36.85 29.97
C ALA A 178 -50.82 36.36 31.08
#